data_AF-A0A660Q2F3-F1
#
_entry.id   AF-A0A660Q2F3-F1
#
_cell.length_a   1.000
_cell.length_b   1.000
_cell.length_c   1.000
_cell.angle_alpha   90.00
_cell.angle_beta   90.00
_cell.angle_gamma   90.00
#
_symmetry.space_group_name_H-M   'P 1'
#
loop_
_entity.id
_entity.type
_entity.pdbx_description
1 polymer ?
#
loop_
_entity_poly.entity_id
_entity_poly.type
_entity_poly.pdbx_seq_one_letter_code
_entity_poly.pdbx_strand_id
1 'polypeptide(L)'
;MERKTRYLKYTGLAVIVILVLLSGNLWSKNLEQAAPPMDRITQIIHDKGNIVTTVDNWGYIGGYSYPYDLPSGEWPRNSGHDYIGEMKFWMGAVTPDGDTIVADSDEDFLPLADLVSGVESFTIRLSTDTSTYDYDQEDTTGLGIGNPAYGWRVYDSTGSLVYNQVYNPLDDTFYPAGPTGMQQSFCRFSDENGATSLGLVISQTICQWNYCYNEDLLFVILEITNTSDVDYSDFAFAIYSDIDVGGPDGTGENGRLGDLVASDLDENLAWTYDEDGYDPGWGPLVRTGIMGTKYLETPDGIGMTAFRTGQWEMIPDNDAGRYELINSTDFDTSLPPADQYYLQCTRGINLTAGKTVRVVYAIIAGQDEEEFYSNASTAQVLYDSHFIGPQPPAVPTLNARVSDKKVYLSWGDTSEVDIDPMSGVVDFRGYKLYKSTNQGYTWGFESSSSANSCLDVDYIPLAAFQVETPGEPIAHSVVDSGLTNGMEYWYCLVAYDAGDTSVPITSLQNGFGKPGSDPNVVKVIPRSDPAGYYDAFSTIEHINVGTSALSDGVLYPIIFDETEIIGDEYSVIFTESDEVTYWHMIRVDEITGDTVFVLENQTLQDADPNMYDVAEG
;
A
#
# COMPACT_ATOMS: atom_id res chain seq x y z
N MET A 1 -24.68 89.97 -11.68
CA MET A 1 -25.98 89.57 -12.25
C MET A 1 -25.79 89.40 -13.74
N GLU A 2 -26.05 88.19 -14.23
CA GLU A 2 -26.44 87.82 -15.62
C GLU A 2 -25.45 88.09 -16.77
N ARG A 3 -24.85 87.03 -17.37
CA ARG A 3 -25.36 86.17 -18.50
C ARG A 3 -24.90 86.76 -19.86
N LYS A 4 -24.51 86.01 -20.90
CA LYS A 4 -24.78 84.63 -21.31
C LYS A 4 -23.77 84.21 -22.40
N THR A 5 -23.19 83.03 -22.22
CA THR A 5 -23.02 81.91 -23.17
C THR A 5 -22.77 82.18 -24.66
N ARG A 6 -21.56 81.82 -25.11
CA ARG A 6 -21.25 81.31 -26.46
C ARG A 6 -20.40 80.05 -26.26
N TYR A 7 -20.73 78.93 -26.89
CA TYR A 7 -19.72 78.05 -27.49
C TYR A 7 -20.39 77.13 -28.51
N LEU A 8 -19.94 77.29 -29.75
CA LEU A 8 -20.12 76.38 -30.87
C LEU A 8 -18.77 75.64 -31.00
N LYS A 9 -18.76 74.30 -30.96
CA LYS A 9 -17.86 73.37 -31.67
C LYS A 9 -17.97 71.96 -31.08
N TYR A 10 -17.86 70.96 -31.97
CA TYR A 10 -17.91 69.50 -31.76
C TYR A 10 -19.29 68.83 -31.84
N THR A 11 -19.83 68.76 -33.07
CA THR A 11 -20.74 67.68 -33.49
C THR A 11 -20.02 66.89 -34.57
N GLY A 12 -19.46 65.74 -34.20
CA GLY A 12 -18.75 64.88 -35.14
C GLY A 12 -17.78 63.90 -34.47
N LEU A 13 -18.25 63.10 -33.51
CA LEU A 13 -17.66 61.81 -33.11
C LEU A 13 -18.60 61.14 -32.09
N ALA A 14 -19.65 60.45 -32.54
CA ALA A 14 -20.53 59.70 -31.63
C ALA A 14 -21.28 58.53 -32.29
N VAL A 15 -20.79 57.98 -33.42
CA VAL A 15 -21.50 56.90 -34.15
C VAL A 15 -20.61 55.70 -34.55
N ILE A 16 -19.35 55.59 -34.09
CA ILE A 16 -18.52 54.39 -34.34
C ILE A 16 -17.90 53.86 -33.03
N VAL A 17 -18.73 53.61 -32.01
CA VAL A 17 -18.31 52.83 -30.81
C VAL A 17 -19.40 51.84 -30.34
N ILE A 18 -20.49 51.65 -31.09
CA ILE A 18 -21.57 50.71 -30.71
C ILE A 18 -21.76 49.63 -31.79
N LEU A 19 -20.65 49.09 -32.31
CA LEU A 19 -20.68 47.94 -33.24
C LEU A 19 -19.41 47.06 -33.20
N VAL A 20 -18.62 47.12 -32.11
CA VAL A 20 -17.48 46.21 -31.84
C VAL A 20 -17.51 45.67 -30.40
N LEU A 21 -18.69 45.67 -29.76
CA LEU A 21 -18.90 45.07 -28.43
C LEU A 21 -19.90 43.91 -28.48
N LEU A 22 -19.99 43.22 -29.62
CA LEU A 22 -20.87 42.07 -29.87
C LEU A 22 -20.16 40.89 -30.55
N SER A 23 -18.84 40.82 -30.49
CA SER A 23 -18.05 39.65 -30.93
C SER A 23 -16.95 39.30 -29.93
N GLY A 24 -17.33 39.26 -28.66
CA GLY A 24 -16.47 38.88 -27.55
C GLY A 24 -17.28 38.34 -26.37
N ASN A 25 -18.38 37.63 -26.66
CA ASN A 25 -18.84 36.60 -25.75
C ASN A 25 -18.06 35.35 -26.14
N LEU A 26 -16.79 35.28 -25.72
CA LEU A 26 -16.20 33.99 -25.43
C LEU A 26 -17.11 33.40 -24.35
N TRP A 27 -17.67 32.25 -24.64
CA TRP A 27 -18.58 31.57 -23.75
C TRP A 27 -17.81 31.20 -22.49
N SER A 28 -17.98 31.95 -21.39
CA SER A 28 -17.59 31.42 -20.08
C SER A 28 -18.57 30.29 -19.79
N LYS A 29 -18.10 29.04 -19.88
CA LYS A 29 -18.83 27.85 -19.45
C LYS A 29 -19.04 28.00 -17.94
N ASN A 30 -20.29 27.89 -17.46
CA ASN A 30 -20.49 27.56 -16.05
C ASN A 30 -20.13 26.07 -15.95
N LEU A 31 -19.06 25.75 -15.22
CA LEU A 31 -18.67 24.38 -14.93
C LEU A 31 -19.78 23.75 -14.06
N GLU A 32 -20.54 22.80 -14.62
CA GLU A 32 -21.38 21.90 -13.81
C GLU A 32 -20.48 20.72 -13.43
N GLN A 33 -20.02 20.69 -12.17
CA GLN A 33 -19.33 19.54 -11.57
C GLN A 33 -20.21 18.29 -11.79
N ALA A 34 -19.68 17.29 -12.50
CA ALA A 34 -20.41 16.10 -12.86
C ALA A 34 -19.63 14.86 -12.40
N ALA A 35 -19.54 14.66 -11.08
CA ALA A 35 -19.04 13.39 -10.55
C ALA A 35 -19.71 12.20 -11.26
N PRO A 36 -19.02 11.08 -11.47
CA PRO A 36 -19.59 9.95 -12.19
C PRO A 36 -20.91 9.49 -11.57
N PRO A 37 -21.84 8.94 -12.37
CA PRO A 37 -23.07 8.35 -11.83
C PRO A 37 -22.74 7.35 -10.72
N MET A 38 -23.46 7.41 -9.59
CA MET A 38 -23.20 6.57 -8.41
C MET A 38 -23.15 5.06 -8.69
N ASP A 39 -23.84 4.59 -9.74
CA ASP A 39 -23.83 3.18 -10.17
C ASP A 39 -22.57 2.77 -10.94
N ARG A 40 -21.69 3.73 -11.26
CA ARG A 40 -20.39 3.52 -11.90
C ARG A 40 -19.22 3.75 -10.96
N ILE A 41 -19.46 4.31 -9.78
CA ILE A 41 -18.43 4.61 -8.79
C ILE A 41 -18.04 3.32 -8.07
N THR A 42 -16.75 3.01 -8.07
CA THR A 42 -16.15 1.99 -7.19
C THR A 42 -14.99 2.62 -6.43
N GLN A 43 -14.87 2.27 -5.15
CA GLN A 43 -13.76 2.67 -4.31
C GLN A 43 -13.13 1.42 -3.67
N ILE A 44 -11.82 1.45 -3.50
CA ILE A 44 -11.05 0.46 -2.75
C ILE A 44 -10.12 1.18 -1.77
N ILE A 45 -9.56 0.44 -0.82
CA ILE A 45 -8.56 0.95 0.13
C ILE A 45 -7.23 0.26 -0.17
N HIS A 46 -6.18 1.05 -0.34
CA HIS A 46 -4.81 0.57 -0.23
C HIS A 46 -4.38 0.65 1.24
N ASP A 47 -4.10 -0.50 1.85
CA ASP A 47 -3.79 -0.66 3.29
C ASP A 47 -2.63 -1.63 3.57
N LYS A 48 -1.76 -1.90 2.58
CA LYS A 48 -0.56 -2.74 2.76
C LYS A 48 0.70 -1.99 3.20
N GLY A 49 0.83 -0.70 2.92
CA GLY A 49 1.88 0.18 3.46
C GLY A 49 1.39 1.10 4.58
N ASN A 50 2.30 1.89 5.15
CA ASN A 50 2.01 2.88 6.20
C ASN A 50 1.14 4.05 5.70
N ILE A 51 1.09 4.29 4.38
CA ILE A 51 0.12 5.21 3.78
C ILE A 51 -1.18 4.43 3.52
N VAL A 52 -2.23 4.66 4.31
CA VAL A 52 -3.54 4.07 4.06
C VAL A 52 -4.43 5.08 3.35
N THR A 53 -4.93 4.74 2.16
CA THR A 53 -5.73 5.70 1.38
C THR A 53 -6.78 5.04 0.52
N THR A 54 -7.87 5.76 0.30
CA THR A 54 -8.96 5.39 -0.60
C THR A 54 -8.62 5.81 -2.03
N VAL A 55 -8.99 4.96 -2.98
CA VAL A 55 -8.79 5.21 -4.41
C VAL A 55 -10.08 4.86 -5.15
N ASP A 56 -10.46 5.69 -6.11
CA ASP A 56 -11.60 5.43 -6.98
C ASP A 56 -11.22 4.95 -8.38
N ASN A 57 -12.24 4.75 -9.22
CA ASN A 57 -12.09 4.28 -10.59
C ASN A 57 -12.09 5.38 -11.65
N TRP A 58 -11.84 6.65 -11.29
CA TRP A 58 -11.70 7.76 -12.24
C TRP A 58 -10.56 8.74 -11.94
N GLY A 59 -9.62 8.34 -11.08
CA GLY A 59 -8.35 9.07 -10.91
C GLY A 59 -8.34 10.02 -9.73
N TYR A 60 -9.15 9.75 -8.71
CA TYR A 60 -9.11 10.40 -7.40
C TYR A 60 -8.41 9.51 -6.38
N ILE A 61 -7.54 10.11 -5.56
CA ILE A 61 -6.87 9.46 -4.43
C ILE A 61 -7.12 10.30 -3.16
N GLY A 62 -7.46 9.63 -2.06
CA GLY A 62 -7.92 10.27 -0.83
C GLY A 62 -9.35 10.82 -0.94
N GLY A 63 -9.62 11.96 -0.29
CA GLY A 63 -10.91 12.64 -0.31
C GLY A 63 -11.67 12.57 1.01
N TYR A 64 -11.99 13.73 1.59
CA TYR A 64 -12.94 13.88 2.71
C TYR A 64 -14.42 13.59 2.35
N SER A 65 -14.69 12.98 1.20
CA SER A 65 -16.02 12.90 0.61
C SER A 65 -16.74 11.57 0.85
N TYR A 66 -17.63 11.60 1.84
CA TYR A 66 -18.81 10.77 2.13
C TYR A 66 -18.80 9.25 1.77
N PRO A 67 -18.90 8.35 2.78
CA PRO A 67 -18.91 8.63 4.21
C PRO A 67 -17.51 9.04 4.69
N TYR A 68 -17.45 10.02 5.61
CA TYR A 68 -16.26 10.54 6.32
C TYR A 68 -15.52 9.49 7.17
N ASP A 69 -15.66 8.21 6.83
CA ASP A 69 -15.13 7.06 7.57
C ASP A 69 -14.09 6.29 6.73
N LEU A 70 -13.72 6.82 5.56
CA LEU A 70 -12.72 6.21 4.69
C LEU A 70 -11.36 6.90 4.88
N PRO A 71 -10.25 6.13 4.88
CA PRO A 71 -8.91 6.68 5.06
C PRO A 71 -8.52 7.54 3.85
N SER A 72 -7.81 8.62 4.12
CA SER A 72 -7.48 9.67 3.16
C SER A 72 -6.01 10.07 3.28
N GLY A 73 -5.11 9.13 2.97
CA GLY A 73 -3.68 9.31 3.21
C GLY A 73 -3.34 9.29 4.69
N GLU A 74 -3.96 8.38 5.44
CA GLU A 74 -3.62 8.13 6.84
C GLU A 74 -2.17 7.68 6.94
N TRP A 75 -1.38 8.40 7.75
CA TRP A 75 0.02 8.05 7.99
C TRP A 75 0.49 8.45 9.41
N PRO A 76 1.29 7.62 10.10
CA PRO A 76 1.49 6.19 9.83
C PRO A 76 0.17 5.42 9.92
N ARG A 77 0.13 4.18 9.41
CA ARG A 77 -1.08 3.36 9.45
C ARG A 77 -1.67 3.29 10.87
N ASN A 78 -3.01 3.36 10.96
CA ASN A 78 -3.80 3.34 12.20
C ASN A 78 -3.58 4.55 13.11
N SER A 79 -2.83 5.58 12.71
CA SER A 79 -2.63 6.80 13.50
C SER A 79 -3.94 7.59 13.72
N GLY A 80 -4.89 7.47 12.79
CA GLY A 80 -6.06 8.35 12.67
C GLY A 80 -5.71 9.75 12.13
N HIS A 81 -4.53 9.91 11.52
CA HIS A 81 -4.03 11.17 10.98
C HIS A 81 -4.02 11.13 9.45
N ASP A 82 -5.08 11.64 8.83
CA ASP A 82 -5.24 11.72 7.37
C ASP A 82 -4.58 12.98 6.80
N TYR A 83 -3.77 12.84 5.76
CA TYR A 83 -3.01 13.93 5.14
C TYR A 83 -3.56 14.38 3.79
N ILE A 84 -4.22 13.50 3.04
CA ILE A 84 -4.68 13.84 1.68
C ILE A 84 -6.06 14.43 1.78
N GLY A 85 -6.21 15.73 1.52
CA GLY A 85 -7.51 16.34 1.27
C GLY A 85 -8.05 15.83 -0.06
N GLU A 86 -7.33 16.12 -1.14
CA GLU A 86 -7.67 15.69 -2.50
C GLU A 86 -6.42 15.49 -3.37
N MET A 87 -6.34 14.38 -4.11
CA MET A 87 -5.36 14.23 -5.19
C MET A 87 -6.03 13.84 -6.50
N LYS A 88 -5.74 14.59 -7.56
CA LYS A 88 -6.41 14.53 -8.87
C LYS A 88 -5.43 14.77 -10.01
N PHE A 89 -5.87 14.56 -11.26
CA PHE A 89 -5.07 14.82 -12.46
C PHE A 89 -5.69 15.90 -13.32
N TRP A 90 -4.86 16.81 -13.84
CA TRP A 90 -5.24 17.79 -14.85
C TRP A 90 -4.46 17.53 -16.14
N MET A 91 -5.17 17.47 -17.26
CA MET A 91 -4.63 17.17 -18.58
C MET A 91 -5.11 18.20 -19.58
N GLY A 92 -4.20 18.97 -20.17
CA GLY A 92 -4.59 20.06 -21.04
C GLY A 92 -3.88 20.09 -22.38
N ALA A 93 -4.55 20.66 -23.38
CA ALA A 93 -3.97 20.90 -24.69
C ALA A 93 -4.68 22.05 -25.43
N VAL A 94 -4.07 22.47 -26.54
CA VAL A 94 -4.68 23.37 -27.52
C VAL A 94 -5.29 22.56 -28.66
N THR A 95 -6.56 22.76 -28.92
CA THR A 95 -7.30 22.14 -30.03
C THR A 95 -6.89 22.74 -31.40
N PRO A 96 -7.22 22.08 -32.53
CA PRO A 96 -6.92 22.60 -33.86
C PRO A 96 -7.56 23.96 -34.16
N ASP A 97 -8.67 24.28 -33.50
CA ASP A 97 -9.38 25.56 -33.64
C ASP A 97 -8.76 26.68 -32.77
N GLY A 98 -7.76 26.34 -31.96
CA GLY A 98 -7.01 27.27 -31.10
C GLY A 98 -7.58 27.44 -29.70
N ASP A 99 -8.64 26.70 -29.35
CA ASP A 99 -9.21 26.68 -28.01
C ASP A 99 -8.36 25.81 -27.08
N THR A 100 -8.14 26.28 -25.85
CA THR A 100 -7.52 25.52 -24.77
C THR A 100 -8.57 24.68 -24.05
N ILE A 101 -8.29 23.41 -23.83
CA ILE A 101 -9.12 22.50 -23.03
C ILE A 101 -8.25 21.96 -21.90
N VAL A 102 -8.84 21.81 -20.71
CA VAL A 102 -8.29 21.04 -19.59
C VAL A 102 -9.34 20.02 -19.18
N ALA A 103 -8.99 18.74 -19.25
CA ALA A 103 -9.75 17.64 -18.68
C ALA A 103 -9.20 17.33 -17.28
N ASP A 104 -10.08 17.23 -16.28
CA ASP A 104 -9.68 16.87 -14.92
C ASP A 104 -10.56 15.79 -14.27
N SER A 105 -10.00 15.12 -13.26
CA SER A 105 -10.65 13.98 -12.58
C SER A 105 -11.95 14.35 -11.85
N ASP A 106 -12.20 15.64 -11.58
CA ASP A 106 -13.39 16.07 -10.83
C ASP A 106 -14.61 16.27 -11.75
N GLU A 107 -14.34 16.71 -12.98
CA GLU A 107 -15.37 17.20 -13.90
C GLU A 107 -15.51 16.34 -15.17
N ASP A 108 -14.39 15.91 -15.77
CA ASP A 108 -14.41 15.42 -17.16
C ASP A 108 -14.18 13.91 -17.30
N PHE A 109 -13.64 13.24 -16.28
CA PHE A 109 -13.36 11.80 -16.35
C PHE A 109 -14.53 10.92 -15.89
N LEU A 110 -14.75 9.81 -16.61
CA LEU A 110 -15.68 8.74 -16.26
C LEU A 110 -14.95 7.39 -16.21
N PRO A 111 -15.33 6.50 -15.28
CA PRO A 111 -14.90 5.11 -15.30
C PRO A 111 -15.27 4.43 -16.63
N LEU A 112 -14.31 3.70 -17.20
CA LEU A 112 -14.56 2.81 -18.32
C LEU A 112 -14.90 1.42 -17.79
N ALA A 113 -15.98 0.86 -18.33
CA ALA A 113 -16.33 -0.51 -17.98
C ALA A 113 -15.31 -1.52 -18.55
N ASP A 114 -15.21 -2.63 -17.84
CA ASP A 114 -14.46 -3.80 -18.22
C ASP A 114 -15.35 -5.05 -18.15
N LEU A 115 -14.88 -6.18 -18.68
CA LEU A 115 -15.62 -7.45 -18.60
C LEU A 115 -15.08 -8.31 -17.45
N VAL A 116 -15.86 -8.42 -16.38
CA VAL A 116 -15.56 -9.31 -15.26
C VAL A 116 -16.46 -10.53 -15.37
N SER A 117 -15.86 -11.71 -15.58
CA SER A 117 -16.59 -12.97 -15.86
C SER A 117 -17.61 -12.85 -17.01
N GLY A 118 -17.29 -12.05 -18.03
CA GLY A 118 -18.15 -11.80 -19.18
C GLY A 118 -19.32 -10.83 -18.95
N VAL A 119 -19.36 -10.15 -17.80
CA VAL A 119 -20.35 -9.12 -17.47
C VAL A 119 -19.66 -7.76 -17.37
N GLU A 120 -20.30 -6.73 -17.91
CA GLU A 120 -19.83 -5.34 -17.80
C GLU A 120 -19.76 -4.93 -16.31
N SER A 121 -18.60 -4.42 -15.90
CA SER A 121 -18.31 -4.02 -14.53
C SER A 121 -17.43 -2.77 -14.50
N PHE A 122 -17.67 -1.91 -13.52
CA PHE A 122 -16.83 -0.75 -13.21
C PHE A 122 -15.90 -1.01 -12.01
N THR A 123 -15.85 -2.25 -11.52
CA THR A 123 -15.05 -2.60 -10.35
C THR A 123 -13.56 -2.36 -10.62
N ILE A 124 -12.89 -1.77 -9.63
CA ILE A 124 -11.42 -1.68 -9.61
C ILE A 124 -10.87 -3.08 -9.41
N ARG A 125 -10.02 -3.53 -10.33
CA ARG A 125 -9.33 -4.82 -10.15
C ARG A 125 -8.36 -4.67 -8.99
N LEU A 126 -8.44 -5.54 -7.99
CA LEU A 126 -7.62 -5.49 -6.79
C LEU A 126 -6.98 -6.85 -6.58
N SER A 127 -5.65 -6.90 -6.48
CA SER A 127 -4.89 -8.15 -6.35
C SER A 127 -5.17 -8.93 -5.08
N THR A 128 -5.65 -8.25 -4.03
CA THR A 128 -6.06 -8.87 -2.76
C THR A 128 -7.53 -9.31 -2.76
N ASP A 129 -8.31 -8.98 -3.80
CA ASP A 129 -9.69 -9.45 -3.96
C ASP A 129 -9.78 -10.54 -5.02
N THR A 130 -9.65 -11.78 -4.58
CA THR A 130 -9.78 -12.98 -5.42
C THR A 130 -11.23 -13.42 -5.64
N SER A 131 -12.20 -12.68 -5.09
CA SER A 131 -13.61 -13.06 -5.09
C SER A 131 -14.43 -12.34 -6.16
N THR A 132 -14.10 -11.08 -6.44
CA THR A 132 -14.81 -10.25 -7.42
C THR A 132 -14.12 -10.20 -8.78
N TYR A 133 -12.83 -10.51 -8.82
CA TYR A 133 -11.99 -10.51 -10.00
C TYR A 133 -11.41 -11.91 -10.23
N ASP A 134 -11.30 -12.33 -11.50
CA ASP A 134 -10.59 -13.57 -11.87
C ASP A 134 -9.08 -13.32 -11.79
N TYR A 135 -8.62 -13.06 -10.57
CA TYR A 135 -7.24 -12.67 -10.30
C TYR A 135 -6.29 -13.77 -10.73
N ASP A 136 -5.38 -13.40 -11.61
CA ASP A 136 -4.24 -14.22 -11.97
C ASP A 136 -3.04 -13.66 -11.23
N GLN A 137 -2.28 -14.54 -10.58
CA GLN A 137 -1.10 -14.14 -9.82
C GLN A 137 -0.03 -13.51 -10.73
N GLU A 138 -0.11 -13.72 -12.04
CA GLU A 138 0.72 -13.06 -13.04
C GLU A 138 0.27 -11.62 -13.38
N ASP A 139 -0.94 -11.18 -12.95
CA ASP A 139 -1.46 -9.80 -13.10
C ASP A 139 -0.80 -8.84 -12.10
N THR A 140 0.53 -8.68 -12.19
CA THR A 140 1.30 -8.01 -11.14
C THR A 140 2.51 -7.26 -11.70
N THR A 141 2.89 -6.19 -11.02
CA THR A 141 4.17 -5.49 -11.17
C THR A 141 5.23 -6.15 -10.29
N GLY A 142 6.51 -6.04 -10.68
CA GLY A 142 7.61 -6.61 -9.89
C GLY A 142 7.68 -8.13 -9.93
N LEU A 143 7.15 -8.78 -10.98
CA LEU A 143 7.56 -10.15 -11.25
C LEU A 143 9.06 -10.12 -11.50
N GLY A 144 9.72 -10.85 -10.63
CA GLY A 144 11.12 -10.80 -10.36
C GLY A 144 12.08 -10.95 -11.52
N ILE A 145 13.29 -11.30 -11.12
CA ILE A 145 14.18 -11.95 -12.05
C ILE A 145 13.42 -13.20 -12.60
N GLY A 146 13.27 -13.35 -13.92
CA GLY A 146 12.82 -14.55 -14.63
C GLY A 146 11.33 -14.82 -14.76
N ASN A 147 10.50 -13.95 -14.22
CA ASN A 147 9.09 -13.85 -14.58
C ASN A 147 8.89 -12.45 -15.15
N PRO A 148 8.48 -12.29 -16.42
CA PRO A 148 8.22 -10.96 -16.93
C PRO A 148 7.06 -10.35 -16.14
N ALA A 149 7.22 -9.13 -15.64
CA ALA A 149 6.12 -8.35 -15.09
C ALA A 149 5.16 -8.07 -16.25
N TYR A 150 4.09 -8.85 -16.36
CA TYR A 150 3.19 -8.74 -17.50
C TYR A 150 2.23 -7.55 -17.34
N GLY A 151 2.09 -6.96 -16.16
CA GLY A 151 1.02 -5.99 -15.91
C GLY A 151 -0.34 -6.67 -15.81
N TRP A 152 -1.42 -5.91 -15.92
CA TRP A 152 -2.79 -6.40 -15.83
C TRP A 152 -3.32 -6.89 -17.18
N ARG A 153 -3.95 -8.07 -17.22
CA ARG A 153 -4.74 -8.49 -18.39
C ARG A 153 -5.90 -7.51 -18.62
N VAL A 154 -6.12 -7.02 -19.82
CA VAL A 154 -7.22 -6.14 -20.20
C VAL A 154 -7.86 -6.64 -21.49
N TYR A 155 -9.14 -6.36 -21.70
CA TYR A 155 -9.78 -6.64 -22.99
C TYR A 155 -9.35 -5.58 -24.01
N ASP A 156 -8.76 -6.04 -25.11
CA ASP A 156 -8.42 -5.19 -26.25
C ASP A 156 -9.67 -4.84 -27.08
N SER A 157 -9.48 -4.01 -28.12
CA SER A 157 -10.54 -3.62 -29.05
C SER A 157 -11.19 -4.79 -29.82
N THR A 158 -10.57 -5.98 -29.81
CA THR A 158 -11.08 -7.20 -30.44
C THR A 158 -11.86 -8.08 -29.45
N GLY A 159 -11.88 -7.71 -28.16
CA GLY A 159 -12.46 -8.49 -27.07
C GLY A 159 -11.56 -9.64 -26.60
N SER A 160 -10.26 -9.60 -26.93
CA SER A 160 -9.27 -10.56 -26.46
C SER A 160 -8.58 -10.05 -25.20
N LEU A 161 -8.33 -10.93 -24.22
CA LEU A 161 -7.48 -10.58 -23.08
C LEU A 161 -6.02 -10.47 -23.55
N VAL A 162 -5.44 -9.30 -23.31
CA VAL A 162 -4.02 -9.00 -23.53
C VAL A 162 -3.46 -8.35 -22.28
N TYR A 163 -2.20 -8.58 -21.98
CA TYR A 163 -1.53 -7.86 -20.91
C TYR A 163 -1.31 -6.40 -21.33
N ASN A 164 -1.64 -5.44 -20.46
CA ASN A 164 -1.23 -4.05 -20.65
C ASN A 164 0.30 -3.95 -20.52
N GLN A 165 0.92 -2.98 -21.18
CA GLN A 165 2.38 -2.90 -21.19
C GLN A 165 2.89 -2.33 -19.86
N VAL A 166 3.14 -3.18 -18.88
CA VAL A 166 4.07 -2.84 -17.79
C VAL A 166 5.44 -3.41 -18.16
N TYR A 167 6.44 -2.55 -18.28
CA TYR A 167 7.72 -2.84 -18.92
C TYR A 167 8.61 -3.77 -18.06
N ASN A 168 8.99 -4.93 -18.60
CA ASN A 168 10.36 -5.45 -18.57
C ASN A 168 10.63 -6.21 -19.90
N PRO A 169 11.46 -5.66 -20.82
CA PRO A 169 11.80 -6.33 -22.05
C PRO A 169 12.86 -7.40 -21.76
N LEU A 170 12.38 -8.62 -21.49
CA LEU A 170 13.08 -9.90 -21.67
C LEU A 170 14.61 -9.77 -21.83
N ASP A 171 15.31 -9.71 -20.71
CA ASP A 171 16.70 -10.15 -20.68
C ASP A 171 16.71 -11.65 -20.34
N ASP A 172 17.34 -12.42 -21.23
CA ASP A 172 17.45 -13.88 -21.20
C ASP A 172 18.20 -14.40 -19.95
N THR A 173 18.81 -13.52 -19.14
CA THR A 173 19.59 -13.91 -17.95
C THR A 173 18.79 -14.08 -16.66
N PHE A 174 17.48 -13.89 -16.66
CA PHE A 174 16.70 -13.75 -15.43
C PHE A 174 15.90 -15.07 -15.05
N TYR A 175 15.92 -15.52 -13.77
CA TYR A 175 15.19 -16.65 -13.12
C TYR A 175 14.41 -16.24 -11.84
N PRO A 176 13.28 -16.92 -11.44
CA PRO A 176 12.22 -16.45 -10.50
C PRO A 176 12.69 -15.89 -9.14
N ALA A 177 12.37 -14.62 -8.83
CA ALA A 177 12.82 -13.95 -7.61
C ALA A 177 12.17 -12.53 -7.41
N GLY A 178 11.23 -12.36 -6.46
CA GLY A 178 10.38 -11.17 -6.18
C GLY A 178 11.03 -9.81 -5.80
N PRO A 179 10.26 -8.86 -5.19
CA PRO A 179 8.87 -8.91 -4.77
C PRO A 179 7.86 -8.38 -5.81
N THR A 180 6.75 -9.10 -5.93
CA THR A 180 5.51 -8.58 -6.51
C THR A 180 4.91 -7.54 -5.57
N GLY A 181 4.29 -6.47 -6.09
CA GLY A 181 3.53 -5.53 -5.25
C GLY A 181 2.51 -6.27 -4.39
N MET A 182 2.56 -6.07 -3.06
CA MET A 182 1.72 -6.79 -2.08
C MET A 182 0.24 -6.43 -2.19
N GLN A 183 -0.02 -5.22 -2.65
CA GLN A 183 -1.33 -4.80 -3.08
C GLN A 183 -1.17 -3.91 -4.29
N GLN A 184 -2.00 -4.22 -5.28
CA GLN A 184 -2.05 -3.53 -6.55
C GLN A 184 -3.47 -3.41 -7.00
N SER A 185 -3.77 -2.28 -7.64
CA SER A 185 -5.07 -2.03 -8.23
C SER A 185 -4.97 -1.52 -9.64
N PHE A 186 -5.98 -1.82 -10.45
CA PHE A 186 -6.10 -1.34 -11.82
C PHE A 186 -7.50 -0.86 -12.15
N CYS A 187 -7.58 0.30 -12.80
CA CYS A 187 -8.79 0.84 -13.39
C CYS A 187 -8.47 1.58 -14.70
N ARG A 188 -9.51 1.84 -15.49
CA ARG A 188 -9.42 2.71 -16.66
C ARG A 188 -10.53 3.75 -16.63
N PHE A 189 -10.23 4.93 -17.15
CA PHE A 189 -11.20 6.02 -17.24
C PHE A 189 -10.91 6.90 -18.47
N SER A 190 -11.89 7.70 -18.88
CA SER A 190 -11.81 8.53 -20.09
C SER A 190 -12.46 9.90 -19.88
N ASP A 191 -11.98 10.92 -20.59
CA ASP A 191 -12.47 12.30 -20.47
C ASP A 191 -13.78 12.59 -21.22
N GLU A 192 -14.59 11.55 -21.46
CA GLU A 192 -15.83 11.64 -22.24
C GLU A 192 -17.07 12.04 -21.40
N ASN A 193 -16.88 12.73 -20.25
CA ASN A 193 -17.99 13.16 -19.37
C ASN A 193 -18.61 14.52 -19.75
N GLY A 194 -18.06 15.24 -20.73
CA GLY A 194 -18.42 16.63 -21.04
C GLY A 194 -18.80 16.92 -22.49
N ALA A 195 -19.11 18.18 -22.78
CA ALA A 195 -19.33 18.67 -24.15
C ALA A 195 -18.03 18.88 -24.94
N THR A 196 -16.88 18.85 -24.26
CA THR A 196 -15.53 19.09 -24.76
C THR A 196 -14.64 18.00 -24.18
N SER A 197 -13.96 17.24 -25.04
CA SER A 197 -13.07 16.12 -24.67
C SER A 197 -11.83 16.21 -25.56
N LEU A 198 -10.68 15.87 -24.99
CA LEU A 198 -9.40 15.66 -25.66
C LEU A 198 -9.28 14.23 -26.24
N GLY A 199 -10.27 13.36 -26.00
CA GLY A 199 -10.29 11.98 -26.44
C GLY A 199 -9.23 11.14 -25.73
N LEU A 200 -9.14 11.27 -24.41
CA LEU A 200 -8.13 10.62 -23.58
C LEU A 200 -8.70 9.35 -22.93
N VAL A 201 -7.90 8.29 -22.97
CA VAL A 201 -8.12 7.08 -22.18
C VAL A 201 -6.92 6.84 -21.29
N ILE A 202 -7.16 6.71 -19.99
CA ILE A 202 -6.14 6.51 -18.97
C ILE A 202 -6.29 5.10 -18.43
N SER A 203 -5.16 4.40 -18.33
CA SER A 203 -5.02 3.22 -17.47
C SER A 203 -4.24 3.64 -16.22
N GLN A 204 -4.80 3.40 -15.04
CA GLN A 204 -4.16 3.67 -13.76
C GLN A 204 -3.84 2.37 -13.05
N THR A 205 -2.57 2.20 -12.66
CA THR A 205 -2.13 1.15 -11.76
C THR A 205 -1.58 1.78 -10.48
N ILE A 206 -1.97 1.27 -9.32
CA ILE A 206 -1.38 1.66 -8.03
C ILE A 206 -0.74 0.44 -7.39
N CYS A 207 0.46 0.61 -6.82
CA CYS A 207 1.23 -0.47 -6.20
C CYS A 207 1.71 -0.07 -4.80
N GLN A 208 1.65 -1.01 -3.87
CA GLN A 208 2.06 -0.82 -2.48
C GLN A 208 2.74 -2.06 -1.90
N TRP A 209 3.68 -1.83 -0.98
CA TRP A 209 4.42 -2.84 -0.21
C TRP A 209 4.38 -2.49 1.29
N ASN A 210 4.93 -3.37 2.12
CA ASN A 210 4.98 -3.23 3.57
C ASN A 210 6.37 -3.51 4.15
N TYR A 211 7.40 -3.45 3.30
CA TYR A 211 8.75 -3.63 3.78
C TYR A 211 9.24 -2.31 4.34
N CYS A 212 10.07 -2.39 5.35
CA CYS A 212 10.56 -1.25 6.10
C CYS A 212 11.19 -0.11 5.26
N TYR A 213 11.73 -0.39 4.07
CA TYR A 213 12.31 0.62 3.19
C TYR A 213 11.30 1.23 2.20
N ASN A 214 10.09 0.67 2.10
CA ASN A 214 9.06 1.08 1.14
C ASN A 214 7.63 1.08 1.68
N GLU A 215 7.45 0.95 3.00
CA GLU A 215 6.15 0.99 3.65
C GLU A 215 5.54 2.40 3.61
N ASP A 216 6.37 3.45 3.55
CA ASP A 216 5.93 4.86 3.44
C ASP A 216 5.81 5.36 2.00
N LEU A 217 5.68 4.43 1.04
CA LEU A 217 5.56 4.70 -0.38
C LEU A 217 4.27 4.12 -0.97
N LEU A 218 3.63 4.87 -1.87
CA LEU A 218 2.56 4.39 -2.73
C LEU A 218 2.84 4.84 -4.17
N PHE A 219 2.98 3.89 -5.09
CA PHE A 219 3.33 4.19 -6.48
C PHE A 219 2.08 4.25 -7.35
N VAL A 220 2.04 5.23 -8.24
CA VAL A 220 0.95 5.43 -9.21
C VAL A 220 1.55 5.48 -10.61
N ILE A 221 1.03 4.64 -11.49
CA ILE A 221 1.43 4.50 -12.90
C ILE A 221 0.23 4.88 -13.76
N LEU A 222 0.40 5.88 -14.62
CA LEU A 222 -0.60 6.33 -15.57
C LEU A 222 -0.10 6.08 -16.99
N GLU A 223 -0.90 5.39 -17.80
CA GLU A 223 -0.73 5.31 -19.24
C GLU A 223 -1.82 6.16 -19.91
N ILE A 224 -1.45 7.27 -20.50
CA ILE A 224 -2.36 8.26 -21.09
C ILE A 224 -2.35 8.08 -22.60
N THR A 225 -3.47 7.64 -23.16
CA THR A 225 -3.63 7.37 -24.59
C THR A 225 -4.51 8.42 -25.25
N ASN A 226 -4.00 9.07 -26.30
CA ASN A 226 -4.82 9.89 -27.17
C ASN A 226 -5.54 9.00 -28.18
N THR A 227 -6.85 8.86 -28.00
CA THR A 227 -7.75 8.07 -28.86
C THR A 227 -8.50 8.91 -29.90
N SER A 228 -8.31 10.24 -29.88
CA SER A 228 -8.83 11.15 -30.89
C SER A 228 -8.07 11.06 -32.22
N ASP A 229 -8.54 11.80 -33.22
CA ASP A 229 -7.83 12.01 -34.51
C ASP A 229 -6.98 13.30 -34.53
N VAL A 230 -6.78 13.94 -33.38
CA VAL A 230 -6.06 15.21 -33.22
C VAL A 230 -4.64 14.97 -32.69
N ASP A 231 -3.66 15.66 -33.27
CA ASP A 231 -2.30 15.72 -32.75
C ASP A 231 -2.15 16.87 -31.75
N TYR A 232 -1.83 16.57 -30.50
CA TYR A 232 -1.54 17.58 -29.47
C TYR A 232 -0.03 17.79 -29.32
N SER A 233 0.50 18.86 -29.91
CA SER A 233 1.95 19.12 -29.91
C SER A 233 2.50 19.77 -28.63
N ASP A 234 1.62 20.28 -27.76
CA ASP A 234 1.96 20.98 -26.52
C ASP A 234 1.04 20.50 -25.39
N PHE A 235 0.85 19.20 -25.27
CA PHE A 235 0.05 18.62 -24.18
C PHE A 235 0.75 18.85 -22.83
N ALA A 236 -0.05 19.10 -21.80
CA ALA A 236 0.42 19.32 -20.43
C ALA A 236 -0.32 18.39 -19.46
N PHE A 237 0.41 17.89 -18.48
CA PHE A 237 -0.10 17.07 -17.38
C PHE A 237 0.30 17.71 -16.06
N ALA A 238 -0.58 17.68 -15.07
CA ALA A 238 -0.23 18.02 -13.70
C ALA A 238 -0.90 17.10 -12.69
N ILE A 239 -0.15 16.76 -11.64
CA ILE A 239 -0.73 16.27 -10.39
C ILE A 239 -1.28 17.49 -9.66
N TYR A 240 -2.58 17.49 -9.39
CA TYR A 240 -3.20 18.40 -8.43
C TYR A 240 -3.19 17.71 -7.07
N SER A 241 -2.62 18.37 -6.07
CA SER A 241 -2.50 17.83 -4.73
C SER A 241 -2.91 18.88 -3.71
N ASP A 242 -3.91 18.52 -2.90
CA ASP A 242 -4.36 19.26 -1.74
C ASP A 242 -4.13 18.36 -0.53
N ILE A 243 -2.97 18.53 0.09
CA ILE A 243 -2.56 17.75 1.27
C ILE A 243 -2.83 18.66 2.47
N ASP A 244 -3.73 18.23 3.34
CA ASP A 244 -4.14 18.91 4.57
C ASP A 244 -3.32 18.34 5.73
N VAL A 245 -2.22 18.98 6.10
CA VAL A 245 -1.42 18.52 7.24
C VAL A 245 -2.12 18.97 8.53
N GLY A 246 -2.77 18.03 9.20
CA GLY A 246 -3.43 18.26 10.48
C GLY A 246 -4.93 18.06 10.44
N GLY A 247 -5.54 17.88 11.61
CA GLY A 247 -6.91 17.42 11.76
C GLY A 247 -7.90 18.45 12.32
N PRO A 248 -9.18 18.06 12.44
CA PRO A 248 -10.18 18.88 13.12
C PRO A 248 -9.89 19.02 14.62
N ASP A 249 -9.80 20.25 15.13
CA ASP A 249 -9.52 20.54 16.54
C ASP A 249 -10.77 20.67 17.44
N GLY A 250 -11.94 20.28 16.90
CA GLY A 250 -13.24 20.46 17.55
C GLY A 250 -13.80 21.88 17.49
N THR A 251 -13.10 22.83 16.86
CA THR A 251 -13.57 24.19 16.55
C THR A 251 -13.63 24.49 15.05
N GLY A 252 -13.13 23.60 14.21
CA GLY A 252 -13.19 23.64 12.74
C GLY A 252 -12.10 22.76 12.11
N GLU A 253 -11.96 22.84 10.79
CA GLU A 253 -10.81 22.31 10.02
C GLU A 253 -9.67 23.33 10.08
N ASN A 254 -9.04 23.46 11.26
CA ASN A 254 -7.99 24.47 11.47
C ASN A 254 -6.56 23.92 11.29
N GLY A 255 -6.35 22.60 11.25
CA GLY A 255 -5.01 22.00 11.17
C GLY A 255 -4.25 22.46 9.91
N ARG A 256 -4.88 22.30 8.75
CA ARG A 256 -4.38 22.78 7.44
C ARG A 256 -4.07 24.28 7.33
N LEU A 257 -4.47 25.11 8.29
CA LEU A 257 -4.17 26.55 8.25
C LEU A 257 -2.69 26.84 8.55
N GLY A 258 -1.95 25.86 9.07
CA GLY A 258 -0.50 25.89 9.25
C GLY A 258 0.30 25.48 8.01
N ASP A 259 -0.36 25.09 6.92
CA ASP A 259 0.30 24.38 5.84
C ASP A 259 1.19 25.27 4.98
N LEU A 260 2.32 24.70 4.60
CA LEU A 260 3.30 25.24 3.66
C LEU A 260 3.61 24.18 2.62
N VAL A 261 3.87 24.63 1.40
CA VAL A 261 4.24 23.77 0.29
C VAL A 261 5.66 24.06 -0.20
N ALA A 262 6.35 23.05 -0.69
CA ALA A 262 7.68 23.19 -1.25
C ALA A 262 7.92 22.24 -2.43
N SER A 263 8.98 22.49 -3.18
CA SER A 263 9.40 21.66 -4.30
C SER A 263 10.91 21.65 -4.46
N ASP A 264 11.40 20.58 -5.08
CA ASP A 264 12.77 20.43 -5.55
C ASP A 264 12.74 19.98 -7.01
N LEU A 265 13.19 20.88 -7.90
CA LEU A 265 13.23 20.63 -9.34
C LEU A 265 14.27 19.56 -9.71
N ASP A 266 15.42 19.53 -9.04
CA ASP A 266 16.48 18.60 -9.40
C ASP A 266 16.09 17.15 -9.06
N GLU A 267 15.23 16.98 -8.06
CA GLU A 267 14.69 15.68 -7.62
C GLU A 267 13.28 15.36 -8.15
N ASN A 268 12.65 16.28 -8.88
CA ASN A 268 11.24 16.22 -9.29
C ASN A 268 10.27 15.99 -8.12
N LEU A 269 10.48 16.70 -7.00
CA LEU A 269 9.72 16.59 -5.76
C LEU A 269 8.79 17.78 -5.53
N ALA A 270 7.65 17.51 -4.89
CA ALA A 270 6.74 18.50 -4.32
C ALA A 270 6.13 17.95 -3.02
N TRP A 271 5.94 18.76 -1.98
CA TRP A 271 5.41 18.28 -0.70
C TRP A 271 4.72 19.38 0.10
N THR A 272 3.89 18.96 1.06
CA THR A 272 3.25 19.81 2.07
C THR A 272 3.74 19.43 3.45
N TYR A 273 3.91 20.43 4.33
CA TYR A 273 4.33 20.28 5.71
C TYR A 273 3.72 21.41 6.57
N ASP A 274 3.66 21.20 7.89
CA ASP A 274 3.16 22.20 8.83
C ASP A 274 4.26 23.21 9.24
N GLU A 275 3.90 24.49 9.45
CA GLU A 275 4.83 25.57 9.75
C GLU A 275 5.70 25.37 11.01
N ASP A 276 5.19 24.69 12.04
CA ASP A 276 5.88 24.46 13.30
C ASP A 276 6.10 22.96 13.63
N GLY A 277 5.52 22.08 12.81
CA GLY A 277 5.65 20.63 12.87
C GLY A 277 4.71 19.99 13.90
N TYR A 278 3.68 20.70 14.35
CA TYR A 278 2.70 20.20 15.32
C TYR A 278 1.29 20.64 14.94
N ASP A 279 0.36 19.69 14.93
CA ASP A 279 -1.04 20.00 14.67
C ASP A 279 -1.87 20.00 15.97
N PRO A 280 -2.53 21.12 16.34
CA PRO A 280 -3.42 21.16 17.49
C PRO A 280 -4.65 20.26 17.36
N GLY A 281 -5.05 19.88 16.13
CA GLY A 281 -6.18 18.98 15.85
C GLY A 281 -5.93 17.54 16.30
N TRP A 282 -4.76 17.00 16.01
CA TRP A 282 -4.30 15.69 16.47
C TRP A 282 -3.77 15.73 17.91
N GLY A 283 -3.30 16.91 18.34
CA GLY A 283 -3.03 17.24 19.73
C GLY A 283 -1.77 18.09 19.87
N PRO A 284 -1.68 18.93 20.91
CA PRO A 284 -0.67 19.99 21.01
C PRO A 284 0.79 19.51 21.17
N LEU A 285 1.03 18.19 21.19
CA LEU A 285 2.34 17.56 21.29
C LEU A 285 2.54 16.48 20.22
N VAL A 286 1.57 16.29 19.32
CA VAL A 286 1.66 15.35 18.21
C VAL A 286 2.45 16.03 17.10
N ARG A 287 3.56 15.40 16.70
CA ARG A 287 4.32 15.87 15.55
C ARG A 287 3.59 15.48 14.27
N THR A 288 3.50 16.42 13.36
CA THR A 288 3.08 16.14 11.98
C THR A 288 4.24 15.54 11.21
N GLY A 289 3.92 14.75 10.19
CA GLY A 289 4.86 14.33 9.16
C GLY A 289 4.84 15.27 7.96
N ILE A 290 5.57 14.87 6.93
CA ILE A 290 5.57 15.47 5.59
C ILE A 290 4.95 14.46 4.64
N MET A 291 4.09 14.93 3.73
CA MET A 291 3.60 14.11 2.62
C MET A 291 3.73 14.87 1.30
N GLY A 292 4.11 14.15 0.26
CA GLY A 292 4.36 14.75 -1.05
C GLY A 292 4.40 13.75 -2.19
N THR A 293 4.82 14.24 -3.35
CA THR A 293 4.89 13.50 -4.59
C THR A 293 6.25 13.62 -5.25
N LYS A 294 6.70 12.53 -5.89
CA LYS A 294 7.89 12.50 -6.76
C LYS A 294 7.52 11.98 -8.13
N TYR A 295 7.83 12.73 -9.19
CA TYR A 295 7.85 12.15 -10.53
C TYR A 295 9.05 11.21 -10.70
N LEU A 296 8.77 9.96 -11.02
CA LEU A 296 9.77 8.91 -11.28
C LEU A 296 9.95 8.69 -12.80
N GLU A 297 8.87 8.86 -13.57
CA GLU A 297 8.87 8.94 -15.03
C GLU A 297 7.89 10.03 -15.47
N THR A 298 8.31 10.79 -16.48
CA THR A 298 7.44 11.71 -17.23
C THR A 298 7.59 11.41 -18.73
N PRO A 299 6.60 11.76 -19.56
CA PRO A 299 6.66 11.53 -21.00
C PRO A 299 7.95 12.09 -21.59
N ASP A 300 8.64 11.27 -22.40
CA ASP A 300 9.88 11.64 -23.07
C ASP A 300 11.03 12.12 -22.12
N GLY A 301 10.92 11.86 -20.81
CA GLY A 301 11.91 12.26 -19.81
C GLY A 301 11.98 13.76 -19.55
N ILE A 302 10.87 14.48 -19.74
CA ILE A 302 10.79 15.94 -19.61
C ILE A 302 11.12 16.44 -18.20
N GLY A 303 10.71 15.69 -17.18
CA GLY A 303 10.77 16.07 -15.77
C GLY A 303 9.65 17.03 -15.36
N MET A 304 9.74 17.52 -14.13
CA MET A 304 8.91 18.61 -13.62
C MET A 304 9.28 19.91 -14.35
N THR A 305 8.30 20.62 -14.89
CA THR A 305 8.50 21.86 -15.64
C THR A 305 8.02 23.09 -14.90
N ALA A 306 7.10 22.92 -13.95
CA ALA A 306 6.60 23.98 -13.09
C ALA A 306 6.09 23.41 -11.78
N PHE A 307 6.10 24.26 -10.76
CA PHE A 307 5.43 24.05 -9.48
C PHE A 307 4.56 25.27 -9.21
N ARG A 308 3.24 25.08 -9.17
CA ARG A 308 2.28 26.17 -8.92
C ARG A 308 1.56 25.92 -7.61
N THR A 309 1.23 26.97 -6.87
CA THR A 309 0.46 26.85 -5.63
C THR A 309 -0.54 27.99 -5.48
N GLY A 310 -1.59 27.75 -4.71
CA GLY A 310 -2.60 28.74 -4.38
C GLY A 310 -3.58 28.22 -3.34
N GLN A 311 -4.56 29.06 -3.00
CA GLN A 311 -5.72 28.65 -2.23
C GLN A 311 -6.83 28.20 -3.17
N TRP A 312 -7.67 27.26 -2.74
CA TRP A 312 -8.79 26.70 -3.50
C TRP A 312 -9.60 27.77 -4.25
N GLU A 313 -9.95 28.89 -3.61
CA GLU A 313 -10.78 29.94 -4.21
C GLU A 313 -10.11 30.69 -5.37
N MET A 314 -8.82 30.49 -5.57
CA MET A 314 -8.04 31.09 -6.65
C MET A 314 -7.93 30.20 -7.89
N ILE A 315 -8.45 28.97 -7.84
CA ILE A 315 -8.47 28.08 -9.01
C ILE A 315 -9.33 28.71 -10.11
N PRO A 316 -8.80 28.86 -11.35
CA PRO A 316 -9.59 29.36 -12.46
C PRO A 316 -10.81 28.47 -12.75
N ASP A 317 -11.94 29.11 -13.02
CA ASP A 317 -13.23 28.50 -13.36
C ASP A 317 -13.39 28.20 -14.87
N ASN A 318 -12.29 28.19 -15.61
CA ASN A 318 -12.30 28.00 -17.06
C ASN A 318 -11.00 27.35 -17.54
N ASP A 319 -11.11 26.60 -18.64
CA ASP A 319 -10.03 25.82 -19.25
C ASP A 319 -8.81 26.67 -19.60
N ALA A 320 -9.01 27.90 -20.09
CA ALA A 320 -7.90 28.78 -20.47
C ALA A 320 -7.01 29.15 -19.27
N GLY A 321 -7.62 29.50 -18.14
CA GLY A 321 -6.89 29.78 -16.91
C GLY A 321 -6.25 28.54 -16.30
N ARG A 322 -6.95 27.40 -16.29
CA ARG A 322 -6.38 26.12 -15.81
C ARG A 322 -5.20 25.68 -16.68
N TYR A 323 -5.31 25.84 -18.01
CA TYR A 323 -4.24 25.52 -18.95
C TYR A 323 -3.00 26.41 -18.75
N GLU A 324 -3.18 27.69 -18.43
CA GLU A 324 -2.07 28.60 -18.09
C GLU A 324 -1.31 28.15 -16.83
N LEU A 325 -1.98 27.53 -15.86
CA LEU A 325 -1.33 26.97 -14.67
C LEU A 325 -0.47 25.75 -15.01
N ILE A 326 -1.02 24.78 -15.75
CA ILE A 326 -0.34 23.51 -16.02
C ILE A 326 0.67 23.59 -17.18
N ASN A 327 0.45 24.48 -18.15
CA ASN A 327 1.39 24.76 -19.23
C ASN A 327 2.36 25.91 -18.86
N SER A 328 2.95 25.86 -17.66
CA SER A 328 3.82 26.91 -17.10
C SER A 328 5.30 26.49 -16.99
N THR A 329 6.17 27.47 -16.76
CA THR A 329 7.58 27.26 -16.36
C THR A 329 7.92 27.85 -14.99
N ASP A 330 6.89 28.30 -14.26
CA ASP A 330 7.08 29.02 -13.02
C ASP A 330 7.18 28.04 -11.84
N PHE A 331 8.03 28.39 -10.88
CA PHE A 331 8.21 27.69 -9.61
C PHE A 331 7.84 28.66 -8.50
N ASP A 332 6.61 28.52 -8.03
CA ASP A 332 6.05 29.36 -6.98
C ASP A 332 6.71 29.01 -5.63
N THR A 333 6.86 30.01 -4.77
CA THR A 333 7.21 29.78 -3.36
C THR A 333 5.94 29.65 -2.54
N SER A 334 5.98 28.90 -1.44
CA SER A 334 4.86 28.82 -0.49
C SER A 334 4.30 30.21 -0.16
N LEU A 335 2.97 30.30 -0.05
CA LEU A 335 2.30 31.44 0.55
C LEU A 335 2.57 31.44 2.08
N PRO A 336 2.24 32.52 2.79
CA PRO A 336 2.12 32.44 4.25
C PRO A 336 1.19 31.27 4.65
N PRO A 337 1.42 30.66 5.83
CA PRO A 337 0.69 29.49 6.30
C PRO A 337 -0.81 29.59 6.04
N ALA A 338 -1.31 28.61 5.29
CA ALA A 338 -2.70 28.49 4.89
C ALA A 338 -2.92 27.13 4.22
N ASP A 339 -4.18 26.76 4.13
CA ASP A 339 -4.69 25.71 3.26
C ASP A 339 -4.29 25.98 1.80
N GLN A 340 -3.37 25.17 1.28
CA GLN A 340 -2.67 25.39 0.02
C GLN A 340 -2.57 24.09 -0.79
N TYR A 341 -3.11 24.13 -2.00
CA TYR A 341 -2.83 23.09 -2.99
C TYR A 341 -1.49 23.35 -3.68
N TYR A 342 -0.93 22.32 -4.32
CA TYR A 342 0.07 22.48 -5.35
C TYR A 342 -0.28 21.73 -6.64
N LEU A 343 0.23 22.25 -7.75
CA LEU A 343 0.26 21.62 -9.06
C LEU A 343 1.72 21.26 -9.38
N GLN A 344 1.98 19.97 -9.54
CA GLN A 344 3.27 19.48 -10.02
C GLN A 344 3.17 19.23 -11.53
N CYS A 345 3.71 20.13 -12.35
CA CYS A 345 3.41 20.15 -13.79
C CYS A 345 4.52 19.53 -14.64
N THR A 346 4.16 18.90 -15.75
CA THR A 346 5.04 18.56 -16.86
C THR A 346 4.35 18.91 -18.18
N ARG A 347 5.06 19.62 -19.08
CA ARG A 347 4.46 20.22 -20.28
C ARG A 347 5.31 20.07 -21.53
N GLY A 348 4.76 20.44 -22.67
CA GLY A 348 5.45 20.33 -23.96
C GLY A 348 5.47 18.90 -24.49
N ILE A 349 4.50 18.09 -24.05
CA ILE A 349 4.37 16.70 -24.43
C ILE A 349 3.80 16.65 -25.84
N ASN A 350 4.48 15.95 -26.74
CA ASN A 350 3.96 15.69 -28.06
C ASN A 350 3.11 14.41 -28.03
N LEU A 351 1.79 14.57 -27.89
CA LEU A 351 0.81 13.50 -27.80
C LEU A 351 0.01 13.40 -29.11
N THR A 352 0.61 12.79 -30.13
CA THR A 352 -0.03 12.55 -31.43
C THR A 352 -1.19 11.55 -31.33
N ALA A 353 -2.10 11.58 -32.30
CA ALA A 353 -3.22 10.65 -32.37
C ALA A 353 -2.74 9.18 -32.29
N GLY A 354 -3.35 8.39 -31.40
CA GLY A 354 -3.00 7.00 -31.13
C GLY A 354 -1.73 6.78 -30.29
N LYS A 355 -1.02 7.84 -29.87
CA LYS A 355 0.16 7.71 -28.99
C LYS A 355 -0.31 7.51 -27.55
N THR A 356 0.38 6.60 -26.86
CA THR A 356 0.33 6.45 -25.41
C THR A 356 1.60 7.06 -24.81
N VAL A 357 1.45 7.85 -23.76
CA VAL A 357 2.56 8.35 -22.93
C VAL A 357 2.39 7.85 -21.51
N ARG A 358 3.49 7.78 -20.76
CA ARG A 358 3.50 7.27 -19.40
C ARG A 358 3.93 8.35 -18.41
N VAL A 359 3.25 8.38 -17.27
CA VAL A 359 3.63 9.15 -16.08
C VAL A 359 3.70 8.17 -14.92
N VAL A 360 4.80 8.19 -14.17
CA VAL A 360 4.93 7.41 -12.95
C VAL A 360 5.34 8.34 -11.83
N TYR A 361 4.64 8.27 -10.71
CA TYR A 361 4.99 9.03 -9.52
C TYR A 361 4.80 8.19 -8.26
N ALA A 362 5.47 8.60 -7.18
CA ALA A 362 5.22 8.06 -5.84
C ALA A 362 4.56 9.13 -4.98
N ILE A 363 3.60 8.73 -4.15
CA ILE A 363 3.20 9.44 -2.93
C ILE A 363 4.15 8.96 -1.83
N ILE A 364 4.75 9.90 -1.12
CA ILE A 364 5.82 9.68 -0.16
C ILE A 364 5.42 10.34 1.15
N ALA A 365 5.60 9.63 2.25
CA ALA A 365 5.53 10.19 3.59
C ALA A 365 6.89 10.10 4.30
N GLY A 366 7.11 10.95 5.27
CA GLY A 366 8.26 10.88 6.17
C GLY A 366 8.07 11.75 7.41
N GLN A 367 8.70 11.38 8.52
CA GLN A 367 8.54 12.12 9.79
C GLN A 367 9.15 13.53 9.75
N ASP A 368 10.21 13.71 8.97
CA ASP A 368 10.88 14.97 8.72
C ASP A 368 11.47 15.03 7.30
N GLU A 369 12.10 16.15 6.96
CA GLU A 369 12.67 16.38 5.62
C GLU A 369 13.80 15.38 5.29
N GLU A 370 14.61 14.95 6.28
CA GLU A 370 15.69 13.99 6.02
C GLU A 370 15.12 12.63 5.62
N GLU A 371 14.12 12.16 6.35
CA GLU A 371 13.42 10.90 6.06
C GLU A 371 12.64 10.99 4.74
N PHE A 372 11.92 12.10 4.49
CA PHE A 372 11.17 12.31 3.25
C PHE A 372 12.08 12.22 2.00
N TYR A 373 13.26 12.86 2.03
CA TYR A 373 14.23 12.77 0.92
C TYR A 373 14.85 11.36 0.81
N SER A 374 15.05 10.66 1.94
CA SER A 374 15.50 9.27 1.93
C SER A 374 14.48 8.36 1.24
N ASN A 375 13.19 8.47 1.61
CA ASN A 375 12.10 7.72 1.01
C ASN A 375 11.93 8.07 -0.48
N ALA A 376 12.06 9.34 -0.85
CA ALA A 376 12.08 9.81 -2.24
C ALA A 376 13.22 9.21 -3.07
N SER A 377 14.41 9.04 -2.48
CA SER A 377 15.55 8.38 -3.13
C SER A 377 15.28 6.89 -3.33
N THR A 378 14.74 6.22 -2.31
CA THR A 378 14.35 4.81 -2.38
C THR A 378 13.27 4.56 -3.44
N ALA A 379 12.28 5.45 -3.56
CA ALA A 379 11.25 5.37 -4.60
C ALA A 379 11.86 5.39 -6.01
N GLN A 380 12.88 6.24 -6.25
CA GLN A 380 13.59 6.29 -7.53
C GLN A 380 14.37 4.99 -7.78
N VAL A 381 15.11 4.49 -6.79
CA VAL A 381 15.88 3.24 -6.92
C VAL A 381 14.97 2.05 -7.25
N LEU A 382 13.82 1.95 -6.58
CA LEU A 382 12.84 0.90 -6.85
C LEU A 382 12.28 1.03 -8.26
N TYR A 383 11.89 2.24 -8.66
CA TYR A 383 11.39 2.48 -10.01
C TYR A 383 12.41 2.13 -11.10
N ASP A 384 13.64 2.59 -10.97
CA ASP A 384 14.75 2.29 -11.89
C ASP A 384 15.09 0.80 -11.93
N SER A 385 14.77 0.07 -10.85
CA SER A 385 14.90 -1.38 -10.72
C SER A 385 13.64 -2.13 -11.12
N HIS A 386 12.70 -1.50 -11.83
CA HIS A 386 11.43 -2.11 -12.26
C HIS A 386 10.56 -2.62 -11.10
N PHE A 387 10.60 -1.92 -9.97
CA PHE A 387 9.97 -2.28 -8.70
C PHE A 387 10.50 -3.58 -8.08
N ILE A 388 11.66 -4.06 -8.55
CA ILE A 388 12.38 -5.18 -7.95
C ILE A 388 13.26 -4.62 -6.83
N GLY A 389 13.05 -5.12 -5.62
CA GLY A 389 13.82 -4.76 -4.42
C GLY A 389 14.15 -6.00 -3.59
N PRO A 390 14.86 -5.84 -2.48
CA PRO A 390 15.10 -6.94 -1.55
C PRO A 390 13.80 -7.31 -0.82
N GLN A 391 13.62 -8.57 -0.44
CA GLN A 391 12.45 -9.00 0.32
C GLN A 391 12.87 -9.84 1.53
N PRO A 392 12.16 -9.72 2.67
CA PRO A 392 12.29 -10.66 3.76
C PRO A 392 11.86 -12.08 3.35
N PRO A 393 12.16 -13.10 4.17
CA PRO A 393 11.70 -14.45 3.94
C PRO A 393 10.18 -14.52 3.82
N ALA A 394 9.66 -15.53 3.11
CA ALA A 394 8.24 -15.76 2.92
C ALA A 394 7.44 -15.57 4.23
N VAL A 395 6.38 -14.77 4.16
CA VAL A 395 5.54 -14.41 5.32
C VAL A 395 5.01 -15.70 5.97
N PRO A 396 5.26 -15.95 7.27
CA PRO A 396 4.79 -17.16 7.93
C PRO A 396 3.29 -17.12 8.20
N THR A 397 2.64 -18.28 8.27
CA THR A 397 1.25 -18.39 8.72
C THR A 397 1.22 -18.61 10.23
N LEU A 398 0.60 -17.68 10.96
CA LEU A 398 0.43 -17.77 12.41
C LEU A 398 -0.95 -18.35 12.73
N ASN A 399 -0.96 -19.43 13.51
CA ASN A 399 -2.16 -20.07 14.03
C ASN A 399 -2.30 -19.81 15.53
N ALA A 400 -3.54 -19.75 16.02
CA ALA A 400 -3.81 -19.48 17.42
C ALA A 400 -5.01 -20.25 17.97
N ARG A 401 -4.84 -20.81 19.16
CA ARG A 401 -5.91 -21.43 19.97
C ARG A 401 -6.03 -20.75 21.32
N VAL A 402 -7.25 -20.41 21.72
CA VAL A 402 -7.54 -19.76 23.00
C VAL A 402 -7.93 -20.77 24.08
N SER A 403 -7.58 -20.49 25.33
CA SER A 403 -7.99 -21.25 26.52
C SER A 403 -8.12 -20.29 27.73
N ASP A 404 -8.40 -20.82 28.92
CA ASP A 404 -8.57 -20.00 30.12
C ASP A 404 -7.28 -19.21 30.43
N LYS A 405 -7.35 -17.88 30.21
CA LYS A 405 -6.25 -16.93 30.42
C LYS A 405 -4.98 -17.23 29.63
N LYS A 406 -5.12 -17.96 28.51
CA LYS A 406 -4.00 -18.44 27.70
C LYS A 406 -4.30 -18.39 26.21
N VAL A 407 -3.25 -18.26 25.42
CA VAL A 407 -3.26 -18.46 23.97
C VAL A 407 -2.08 -19.37 23.61
N TYR A 408 -2.35 -20.40 22.83
CA TYR A 408 -1.35 -21.24 22.18
C TYR A 408 -1.15 -20.72 20.77
N LEU A 409 0.07 -20.43 20.39
CA LEU A 409 0.47 -19.89 19.10
C LEU A 409 1.42 -20.87 18.44
N SER A 410 1.28 -21.06 17.13
CA SER A 410 2.11 -21.97 16.34
C SER A 410 2.21 -21.54 14.88
N TRP A 411 3.29 -21.91 14.19
CA TRP A 411 3.52 -21.61 12.78
C TRP A 411 4.31 -22.75 12.10
N GLY A 412 4.35 -22.75 10.76
CA GLY A 412 5.14 -23.69 9.96
C GLY A 412 6.53 -23.17 9.60
N ASP A 413 7.23 -23.91 8.73
CA ASP A 413 8.62 -23.67 8.33
C ASP A 413 8.77 -22.94 6.97
N THR A 414 7.67 -22.42 6.40
CA THR A 414 7.64 -21.80 5.07
C THR A 414 8.73 -20.74 4.87
N SER A 415 9.03 -19.95 5.90
CA SER A 415 10.04 -18.89 5.85
C SER A 415 11.49 -19.41 5.87
N GLU A 416 11.72 -20.62 6.38
CA GLU A 416 13.07 -21.15 6.63
C GLU A 416 13.74 -21.69 5.37
N VAL A 417 12.92 -22.03 4.37
CA VAL A 417 13.34 -22.62 3.10
C VAL A 417 13.24 -21.63 1.94
N ASP A 418 12.81 -20.39 2.21
CA ASP A 418 12.64 -19.36 1.20
C ASP A 418 13.99 -18.89 0.63
N ILE A 419 14.02 -18.67 -0.68
CA ILE A 419 15.23 -18.23 -1.38
C ILE A 419 15.08 -16.73 -1.62
N ASP A 420 16.00 -15.93 -1.06
CA ASP A 420 16.00 -14.49 -1.28
C ASP A 420 16.18 -14.18 -2.78
N PRO A 421 15.26 -13.41 -3.38
CA PRO A 421 15.28 -13.02 -4.77
C PRO A 421 16.54 -12.36 -5.30
N MET A 422 17.12 -11.47 -4.50
CA MET A 422 18.22 -10.64 -4.97
C MET A 422 19.55 -11.39 -4.93
N SER A 423 19.74 -12.23 -3.92
CA SER A 423 20.96 -12.98 -3.67
C SER A 423 20.92 -14.42 -4.21
N GLY A 424 19.72 -15.00 -4.37
CA GLY A 424 19.52 -16.38 -4.81
C GLY A 424 19.92 -17.43 -3.76
N VAL A 425 20.04 -17.05 -2.49
CA VAL A 425 20.39 -17.94 -1.38
C VAL A 425 19.30 -17.97 -0.32
N VAL A 426 19.24 -19.06 0.46
CA VAL A 426 18.44 -19.11 1.69
C VAL A 426 19.23 -18.38 2.78
N ASP A 427 18.69 -17.30 3.32
CA ASP A 427 19.36 -16.43 4.28
C ASP A 427 18.54 -16.14 5.55
N PHE A 428 17.48 -16.90 5.78
CA PHE A 428 16.67 -16.89 7.01
C PHE A 428 17.52 -16.84 8.30
N ARG A 429 17.08 -16.03 9.27
CA ARG A 429 17.74 -15.87 10.58
C ARG A 429 16.84 -16.07 11.78
N GLY A 430 15.54 -15.94 11.64
CA GLY A 430 14.66 -16.30 12.74
C GLY A 430 13.28 -15.68 12.68
N TYR A 431 12.62 -15.74 13.84
CA TYR A 431 11.28 -15.23 14.04
C TYR A 431 11.21 -14.24 15.19
N LYS A 432 10.37 -13.22 15.08
CA LYS A 432 9.93 -12.39 16.20
C LYS A 432 8.40 -12.46 16.30
N LEU A 433 7.91 -12.73 17.50
CA LEU A 433 6.49 -12.75 17.83
C LEU A 433 6.14 -11.50 18.63
N TYR A 434 5.21 -10.70 18.13
CA TYR A 434 4.75 -9.48 18.76
C TYR A 434 3.33 -9.62 19.30
N LYS A 435 2.97 -8.74 20.23
CA LYS A 435 1.66 -8.71 20.86
C LYS A 435 1.14 -7.29 20.94
N SER A 436 -0.09 -7.09 20.47
CA SER A 436 -0.81 -5.83 20.58
C SER A 436 -2.04 -5.96 21.49
N THR A 437 -2.29 -4.91 22.28
CA THR A 437 -3.50 -4.74 23.11
C THR A 437 -4.35 -3.55 22.66
N ASN A 438 -4.01 -2.96 21.52
CA ASN A 438 -4.65 -1.76 20.95
C ASN A 438 -4.87 -1.95 19.43
N GLN A 439 -5.24 -3.17 19.02
CA GLN A 439 -5.66 -3.48 17.65
C GLN A 439 -4.60 -3.16 16.58
N GLY A 440 -3.33 -3.42 16.90
CA GLY A 440 -2.21 -3.20 15.99
C GLY A 440 -1.73 -1.74 15.90
N TYR A 441 -2.27 -0.82 16.72
CA TYR A 441 -1.76 0.56 16.81
C TYR A 441 -0.30 0.57 17.30
N THR A 442 0.02 -0.27 18.29
CA THR A 442 1.40 -0.63 18.60
C THR A 442 1.53 -2.12 18.85
N TRP A 443 2.73 -2.65 18.63
CA TRP A 443 3.07 -4.06 18.81
C TRP A 443 3.82 -4.34 20.12
N GLY A 444 3.55 -3.52 21.14
CA GLY A 444 4.16 -3.61 22.45
C GLY A 444 4.78 -2.28 22.87
N PHE A 445 5.87 -2.36 23.63
CA PHE A 445 6.71 -1.20 23.95
C PHE A 445 7.73 -1.00 22.84
N GLU A 446 7.95 0.25 22.42
CA GLU A 446 9.01 0.59 21.48
C GLU A 446 10.38 0.16 22.02
N SER A 447 11.20 -0.42 21.15
CA SER A 447 12.56 -0.81 21.46
C SER A 447 13.46 0.43 21.40
N SER A 448 14.03 0.80 22.54
CA SER A 448 15.05 1.88 22.61
C SER A 448 16.42 1.47 22.08
N SER A 449 16.56 0.22 21.64
CA SER A 449 17.76 -0.36 21.06
C SER A 449 17.46 -0.86 19.65
N SER A 450 17.15 0.05 18.72
CA SER A 450 17.13 -0.29 17.30
C SER A 450 18.58 -0.52 16.84
N ALA A 451 19.08 -1.73 17.11
CA ALA A 451 19.99 -2.41 16.21
C ALA A 451 19.22 -3.00 15.01
N ASN A 452 17.94 -2.65 14.86
CA ASN A 452 17.16 -2.96 13.68
C ASN A 452 17.57 -1.97 12.59
N SER A 453 18.16 -2.48 11.52
CA SER A 453 18.80 -1.69 10.46
C SER A 453 17.83 -1.22 9.38
N CYS A 454 16.53 -1.42 9.58
CA CYS A 454 15.58 -1.40 8.49
C CYS A 454 14.24 -0.72 8.84
N LEU A 455 13.70 -0.87 10.06
CA LEU A 455 12.46 -0.21 10.53
C LEU A 455 12.71 1.11 11.27
N ASP A 456 11.83 2.09 11.07
CA ASP A 456 11.82 3.34 11.83
C ASP A 456 11.44 3.13 13.31
N VAL A 457 10.47 2.23 13.55
CA VAL A 457 10.07 1.80 14.90
C VAL A 457 9.98 0.27 14.97
N ASP A 458 10.79 -0.33 15.86
CA ASP A 458 10.64 -1.73 16.28
C ASP A 458 10.11 -1.80 17.71
N TYR A 459 9.47 -2.91 18.06
CA TYR A 459 8.90 -3.16 19.38
C TYR A 459 9.65 -4.26 20.11
N ILE A 460 9.50 -4.31 21.42
CA ILE A 460 10.01 -5.43 22.23
C ILE A 460 9.13 -6.64 21.94
N PRO A 461 9.66 -7.72 21.32
CA PRO A 461 8.86 -8.89 20.99
C PRO A 461 8.45 -9.63 22.26
N LEU A 462 7.29 -10.29 22.20
CA LEU A 462 6.85 -11.24 23.21
C LEU A 462 7.83 -12.43 23.29
N ALA A 463 8.30 -12.90 22.14
CA ALA A 463 9.32 -13.92 21.99
C ALA A 463 10.13 -13.67 20.71
N ALA A 464 11.43 -13.96 20.75
CA ALA A 464 12.30 -13.89 19.59
C ALA A 464 13.17 -15.15 19.52
N PHE A 465 13.33 -15.65 18.32
CA PHE A 465 14.05 -16.87 18.00
C PHE A 465 15.07 -16.54 16.91
N GLN A 466 16.28 -17.08 17.05
CA GLN A 466 17.38 -16.80 16.14
C GLN A 466 18.18 -18.07 15.88
N VAL A 467 18.60 -18.25 14.64
CA VAL A 467 19.59 -19.22 14.20
C VAL A 467 20.80 -18.51 13.62
N GLU A 468 21.98 -19.11 13.75
CA GLU A 468 23.20 -18.58 13.13
C GLU A 468 23.33 -19.03 11.69
N THR A 469 22.85 -20.24 11.39
CA THR A 469 22.81 -20.79 10.03
C THR A 469 21.42 -21.36 9.69
N PRO A 470 20.92 -21.15 8.45
CA PRO A 470 19.67 -21.75 8.01
C PRO A 470 19.70 -23.27 8.15
N GLY A 471 18.60 -23.85 8.67
CA GLY A 471 18.45 -25.28 8.95
C GLY A 471 18.88 -25.73 10.36
N GLU A 472 19.33 -24.82 11.22
CA GLU A 472 19.42 -25.10 12.66
C GLU A 472 18.02 -25.22 13.28
N PRO A 473 17.81 -26.09 14.29
CA PRO A 473 16.53 -26.20 14.98
C PRO A 473 16.09 -24.87 15.61
N ILE A 474 14.86 -24.47 15.34
CA ILE A 474 14.23 -23.25 15.85
C ILE A 474 12.82 -23.56 16.35
N ALA A 475 12.29 -22.73 17.24
CA ALA A 475 10.96 -22.93 17.80
C ALA A 475 9.85 -22.57 16.79
N HIS A 476 8.76 -23.33 16.83
CA HIS A 476 7.54 -23.14 16.01
C HIS A 476 6.28 -22.85 16.83
N SER A 477 6.44 -22.58 18.13
CA SER A 477 5.29 -22.34 19.00
C SER A 477 5.59 -21.46 20.21
N VAL A 478 4.56 -20.81 20.75
CA VAL A 478 4.60 -20.06 22.01
C VAL A 478 3.29 -20.23 22.78
N VAL A 479 3.36 -20.34 24.10
CA VAL A 479 2.19 -20.25 24.99
C VAL A 479 2.21 -18.95 25.76
N ASP A 480 1.34 -18.00 25.39
CA ASP A 480 1.13 -16.77 26.18
C ASP A 480 0.13 -17.03 27.30
N SER A 481 0.53 -16.75 28.55
CA SER A 481 -0.21 -17.06 29.76
C SER A 481 -0.44 -15.84 30.63
N GLY A 482 -1.47 -15.88 31.48
CA GLY A 482 -1.79 -14.78 32.40
C GLY A 482 -2.62 -13.67 31.74
N LEU A 483 -3.30 -14.00 30.65
CA LEU A 483 -4.18 -13.09 29.93
C LEU A 483 -5.47 -12.83 30.71
N THR A 484 -6.14 -11.74 30.37
CA THR A 484 -7.49 -11.45 30.88
C THR A 484 -8.52 -11.99 29.92
N ASN A 485 -9.38 -12.91 30.38
CA ASN A 485 -10.48 -13.40 29.55
C ASN A 485 -11.43 -12.28 29.15
N GLY A 486 -11.94 -12.36 27.91
CA GLY A 486 -12.84 -11.36 27.33
C GLY A 486 -12.14 -10.10 26.80
N MET A 487 -10.82 -9.97 26.98
CA MET A 487 -10.02 -8.92 26.34
C MET A 487 -9.53 -9.39 24.97
N GLU A 488 -9.49 -8.47 24.01
CA GLU A 488 -8.95 -8.71 22.67
C GLU A 488 -7.44 -8.53 22.65
N TYR A 489 -6.75 -9.48 22.03
CA TYR A 489 -5.30 -9.47 21.80
C TYR A 489 -5.01 -9.81 20.35
N TRP A 490 -4.04 -9.11 19.76
CA TRP A 490 -3.53 -9.44 18.44
C TRP A 490 -2.09 -9.92 18.56
N TYR A 491 -1.71 -10.90 17.74
CA TYR A 491 -0.34 -11.38 17.64
C TYR A 491 0.12 -11.32 16.19
N CYS A 492 1.35 -10.86 15.97
CA CYS A 492 1.99 -10.81 14.66
C CYS A 492 3.32 -11.55 14.71
N LEU A 493 3.51 -12.52 13.82
CA LEU A 493 4.76 -13.23 13.64
C LEU A 493 5.49 -12.64 12.44
N VAL A 494 6.77 -12.33 12.58
CA VAL A 494 7.60 -11.91 11.43
C VAL A 494 8.79 -12.84 11.33
N ALA A 495 9.11 -13.26 10.11
CA ALA A 495 10.40 -13.83 9.77
C ALA A 495 11.36 -12.71 9.41
N TYR A 496 12.65 -12.93 9.66
CA TYR A 496 13.71 -12.02 9.25
C TYR A 496 14.92 -12.79 8.72
N ASP A 497 15.66 -12.14 7.83
CA ASP A 497 16.86 -12.67 7.19
C ASP A 497 18.14 -12.04 7.76
N ALA A 498 19.28 -12.41 7.18
CA ALA A 498 20.59 -11.87 7.53
C ALA A 498 20.94 -10.57 6.80
N GLY A 499 20.21 -10.25 5.73
CA GLY A 499 20.66 -9.39 4.65
C GLY A 499 21.88 -9.96 3.90
N ASP A 500 22.36 -9.19 2.93
CA ASP A 500 23.60 -9.44 2.22
C ASP A 500 24.50 -8.20 2.30
N THR A 501 25.80 -8.38 2.52
CA THR A 501 26.76 -7.25 2.50
C THR A 501 27.44 -7.12 1.14
N SER A 502 27.29 -8.10 0.26
CA SER A 502 27.83 -8.15 -1.10
C SER A 502 26.93 -7.44 -2.11
N VAL A 503 25.63 -7.40 -1.84
CA VAL A 503 24.61 -6.51 -2.40
C VAL A 503 24.12 -5.69 -1.21
N PRO A 504 24.20 -4.35 -1.15
CA PRO A 504 24.06 -3.56 0.09
C PRO A 504 22.64 -3.60 0.69
N ILE A 505 22.22 -4.76 1.17
CA ILE A 505 20.89 -5.08 1.70
C ILE A 505 21.10 -5.44 3.17
N THR A 506 20.57 -4.62 4.06
CA THR A 506 20.58 -4.95 5.48
C THR A 506 19.55 -6.05 5.79
N SER A 507 19.57 -6.59 7.01
CA SER A 507 18.55 -7.55 7.44
C SER A 507 17.15 -6.97 7.26
N LEU A 508 16.29 -7.70 6.55
CA LEU A 508 14.88 -7.38 6.38
C LEU A 508 14.02 -8.29 7.24
N GLN A 509 12.84 -7.80 7.58
CA GLN A 509 11.79 -8.57 8.24
C GLN A 509 10.45 -8.34 7.56
N ASN A 510 9.52 -9.28 7.72
CA ASN A 510 8.15 -9.08 7.27
C ASN A 510 7.51 -7.85 7.96
N GLY A 511 6.68 -7.12 7.23
CA GLY A 511 5.90 -6.03 7.78
C GLY A 511 4.82 -6.51 8.77
N PHE A 512 4.36 -5.58 9.61
CA PHE A 512 3.22 -5.82 10.49
C PHE A 512 1.92 -5.89 9.68
N GLY A 513 1.15 -6.96 9.86
CA GLY A 513 -0.09 -7.21 9.11
C GLY A 513 -1.37 -6.92 9.90
N LYS A 514 -2.50 -7.36 9.33
CA LYS A 514 -3.86 -7.21 9.87
C LYS A 514 -4.60 -8.55 9.90
N PRO A 515 -5.28 -8.90 11.01
CA PRO A 515 -6.04 -10.14 11.11
C PRO A 515 -7.07 -10.29 9.99
N GLY A 516 -7.06 -11.45 9.34
CA GLY A 516 -7.98 -11.79 8.23
C GLY A 516 -7.54 -11.28 6.85
N SER A 517 -6.54 -10.39 6.78
CA SER A 517 -5.90 -9.95 5.53
C SER A 517 -4.52 -10.58 5.36
N ASP A 518 -3.75 -10.67 6.44
CA ASP A 518 -2.38 -11.17 6.44
C ASP A 518 -2.27 -12.47 7.25
N PRO A 519 -1.59 -13.51 6.72
CA PRO A 519 -1.54 -14.83 7.35
C PRO A 519 -0.68 -14.83 8.62
N ASN A 520 0.20 -13.84 8.79
CA ASN A 520 1.07 -13.75 9.95
C ASN A 520 0.44 -13.06 11.17
N VAL A 521 -0.84 -12.66 11.08
CA VAL A 521 -1.52 -11.93 12.15
C VAL A 521 -2.84 -12.59 12.56
N VAL A 522 -2.99 -12.79 13.87
CA VAL A 522 -4.18 -13.41 14.47
C VAL A 522 -4.81 -12.50 15.51
N LYS A 523 -6.15 -12.46 15.51
CA LYS A 523 -6.97 -11.83 16.54
C LYS A 523 -7.58 -12.89 17.44
N VAL A 524 -7.41 -12.74 18.75
CA VAL A 524 -7.93 -13.70 19.73
C VAL A 524 -8.56 -13.03 20.95
N ILE A 525 -9.54 -13.70 21.55
CA ILE A 525 -10.18 -13.31 22.80
C ILE A 525 -10.15 -14.53 23.74
N PRO A 526 -9.21 -14.58 24.71
CA PRO A 526 -9.15 -15.66 25.69
C PRO A 526 -10.46 -15.81 26.44
N ARG A 527 -10.83 -17.06 26.72
CA ARG A 527 -12.09 -17.41 27.39
C ARG A 527 -11.89 -18.67 28.20
N SER A 528 -12.71 -18.83 29.24
CA SER A 528 -12.69 -20.07 30.02
C SER A 528 -13.08 -21.26 29.16
N ASP A 529 -12.43 -22.39 29.41
CA ASP A 529 -12.71 -23.63 28.69
C ASP A 529 -14.16 -24.08 28.95
N PRO A 530 -14.83 -24.71 27.96
CA PRO A 530 -16.20 -25.20 28.15
C PRO A 530 -16.26 -26.29 29.21
N ALA A 531 -17.42 -26.42 29.86
CA ALA A 531 -17.63 -27.47 30.86
C ALA A 531 -17.43 -28.87 30.23
N GLY A 532 -16.59 -29.69 30.86
CA GLY A 532 -16.23 -31.02 30.35
C GLY A 532 -15.06 -31.05 29.37
N TYR A 533 -14.40 -29.90 29.13
CA TYR A 533 -13.09 -29.88 28.50
C TYR A 533 -12.04 -30.51 29.43
N TYR A 534 -11.19 -31.34 28.85
CA TYR A 534 -10.06 -31.99 29.50
C TYR A 534 -8.83 -31.62 28.68
N ASP A 535 -7.78 -31.12 29.34
CA ASP A 535 -6.51 -30.87 28.64
C ASP A 535 -5.91 -32.21 28.18
N ALA A 536 -5.11 -32.17 27.10
CA ALA A 536 -4.49 -33.37 26.54
C ALA A 536 -3.60 -34.10 27.56
N PHE A 537 -3.02 -33.37 28.51
CA PHE A 537 -2.23 -33.96 29.58
C PHE A 537 -3.06 -34.89 30.47
N SER A 538 -4.31 -34.52 30.75
CA SER A 538 -5.24 -35.29 31.57
C SER A 538 -5.78 -36.55 30.87
N THR A 539 -5.55 -36.71 29.56
CA THR A 539 -5.98 -37.87 28.77
C THR A 539 -4.89 -38.90 28.54
N ILE A 540 -3.65 -38.69 29.02
CA ILE A 540 -2.54 -39.61 28.80
C ILE A 540 -2.74 -40.92 29.57
N GLU A 541 -2.64 -42.04 28.85
CA GLU A 541 -2.50 -43.37 29.44
C GLU A 541 -1.05 -43.87 29.32
N HIS A 542 -0.45 -44.27 30.45
CA HIS A 542 0.90 -44.86 30.45
C HIS A 542 0.80 -46.38 30.29
N ILE A 543 1.17 -46.89 29.10
CA ILE A 543 1.19 -48.31 28.79
C ILE A 543 2.58 -48.91 29.08
N ASN A 544 2.65 -49.82 30.03
CA ASN A 544 3.90 -50.49 30.41
C ASN A 544 4.15 -51.76 29.56
N VAL A 545 5.25 -51.78 28.82
CA VAL A 545 5.69 -52.94 28.03
C VAL A 545 7.04 -53.44 28.56
N GLY A 546 7.08 -54.14 29.71
CA GLY A 546 8.34 -54.67 30.26
C GLY A 546 8.27 -55.19 31.71
N THR A 547 9.42 -55.64 32.24
CA THR A 547 9.60 -56.08 33.65
C THR A 547 10.23 -55.02 34.56
N SER A 548 10.54 -53.85 34.04
CA SER A 548 11.14 -52.71 34.75
C SER A 548 10.09 -51.81 35.42
N ALA A 549 10.55 -50.93 36.32
CA ALA A 549 9.72 -49.89 36.91
C ALA A 549 9.26 -48.86 35.85
N LEU A 550 8.18 -48.13 36.15
CA LEU A 550 7.70 -47.00 35.35
C LEU A 550 8.83 -46.00 35.11
N SER A 551 8.90 -45.44 33.90
CA SER A 551 9.73 -44.26 33.63
C SER A 551 9.26 -43.10 34.50
N ASP A 552 10.20 -42.36 35.10
CA ASP A 552 9.92 -41.11 35.83
C ASP A 552 9.72 -39.91 34.87
N GLY A 553 9.88 -40.13 33.55
CA GLY A 553 9.66 -39.12 32.51
C GLY A 553 8.20 -38.70 32.43
N VAL A 554 7.97 -37.39 32.28
CA VAL A 554 6.63 -36.80 32.16
C VAL A 554 6.44 -36.31 30.73
N LEU A 555 5.35 -36.73 30.08
CA LEU A 555 4.97 -36.26 28.76
C LEU A 555 3.91 -35.16 28.91
N TYR A 556 4.11 -34.03 28.23
CA TYR A 556 3.15 -32.92 28.20
C TYR A 556 2.69 -32.69 26.76
N PRO A 557 1.59 -33.33 26.30
CA PRO A 557 1.04 -33.09 24.98
C PRO A 557 0.40 -31.70 24.96
N ILE A 558 0.77 -30.93 23.94
CA ILE A 558 0.19 -29.62 23.67
C ILE A 558 -0.49 -29.71 22.32
N ILE A 559 -1.79 -29.47 22.30
CA ILE A 559 -2.56 -29.34 21.07
C ILE A 559 -2.49 -27.87 20.67
N PHE A 560 -2.03 -27.58 19.46
CA PHE A 560 -1.98 -26.20 18.95
C PHE A 560 -3.22 -25.84 18.15
N ASP A 561 -3.70 -26.74 17.30
CA ASP A 561 -4.94 -26.59 16.55
C ASP A 561 -5.90 -27.75 16.86
N GLU A 562 -7.10 -27.42 17.38
CA GLU A 562 -8.13 -28.43 17.67
C GLU A 562 -8.97 -28.79 16.43
N THR A 563 -8.97 -27.95 15.41
CA THR A 563 -9.77 -28.14 14.21
C THR A 563 -9.15 -29.12 13.23
N GLU A 564 -7.83 -29.30 13.33
CA GLU A 564 -7.07 -30.27 12.54
C GLU A 564 -7.06 -31.68 13.16
N ILE A 565 -7.55 -31.87 14.39
CA ILE A 565 -7.55 -33.19 15.04
C ILE A 565 -8.42 -34.17 14.24
N ILE A 566 -7.79 -35.17 13.64
CA ILE A 566 -8.48 -36.16 12.78
C ILE A 566 -9.11 -37.35 13.51
N GLY A 567 -9.00 -37.43 14.84
CA GLY A 567 -9.55 -38.53 15.65
C GLY A 567 -8.62 -39.73 15.85
N ASP A 568 -7.44 -39.70 15.23
CA ASP A 568 -6.40 -40.73 15.35
C ASP A 568 -5.86 -40.89 16.78
N GLU A 569 -5.34 -42.08 17.09
CA GLU A 569 -4.63 -42.34 18.34
C GLU A 569 -3.14 -42.07 18.19
N TYR A 570 -2.58 -41.32 19.14
CA TYR A 570 -1.16 -40.99 19.19
C TYR A 570 -0.47 -41.72 20.35
N SER A 571 0.73 -42.22 20.11
CA SER A 571 1.56 -42.87 21.13
C SER A 571 2.99 -42.37 21.05
N VAL A 572 3.58 -42.01 22.20
CA VAL A 572 5.01 -41.73 22.30
C VAL A 572 5.71 -42.98 22.81
N ILE A 573 6.67 -43.49 22.03
CA ILE A 573 7.50 -44.62 22.40
C ILE A 573 8.95 -44.18 22.60
N PHE A 574 9.65 -44.84 23.52
CA PHE A 574 11.06 -44.60 23.78
C PHE A 574 11.88 -45.80 23.34
N THR A 575 13.00 -45.56 22.67
CA THR A 575 13.98 -46.57 22.32
C THR A 575 15.36 -46.17 22.82
N GLU A 576 16.00 -47.04 23.59
CA GLU A 576 17.33 -46.79 24.15
C GLU A 576 18.42 -47.43 23.29
N SER A 577 19.50 -46.70 23.09
CA SER A 577 20.82 -47.22 22.70
C SER A 577 21.79 -47.07 23.87
N ASP A 578 22.99 -47.65 23.78
CA ASP A 578 23.99 -47.61 24.86
C ASP A 578 24.39 -46.18 25.30
N GLU A 579 24.13 -45.16 24.48
CA GLU A 579 24.55 -43.77 24.73
C GLU A 579 23.43 -42.73 24.58
N VAL A 580 22.31 -43.06 23.91
CA VAL A 580 21.25 -42.09 23.58
C VAL A 580 19.88 -42.75 23.74
N THR A 581 18.97 -42.05 24.41
CA THR A 581 17.53 -42.37 24.41
C THR A 581 16.86 -41.56 23.32
N TYR A 582 16.16 -42.26 22.43
CA TYR A 582 15.31 -41.65 21.41
C TYR A 582 13.87 -41.75 21.85
N TRP A 583 13.07 -40.74 21.51
CA TRP A 583 11.62 -40.84 21.52
C TRP A 583 11.06 -40.74 20.11
N HIS A 584 9.90 -41.34 19.91
CA HIS A 584 9.20 -41.35 18.63
C HIS A 584 7.73 -41.11 18.89
N MET A 585 7.09 -40.32 18.04
CA MET A 585 5.65 -40.15 18.03
C MET A 585 5.06 -40.99 16.90
N ILE A 586 4.15 -41.86 17.26
CA ILE A 586 3.46 -42.77 16.35
C ILE A 586 2.00 -42.34 16.28
N ARG A 587 1.47 -42.26 15.06
CA ARG A 587 0.05 -42.09 14.77
C ARG A 587 -0.55 -43.41 14.30
N VAL A 588 -1.73 -43.75 14.83
CA VAL A 588 -2.55 -44.87 14.37
C VAL A 588 -3.82 -44.31 13.75
N ASP A 589 -3.97 -44.51 12.44
CA ASP A 589 -5.13 -44.05 11.68
C ASP A 589 -6.41 -44.74 12.16
N GLU A 590 -7.42 -43.96 12.56
CA GLU A 590 -8.65 -44.49 13.18
C GLU A 590 -9.43 -45.40 12.21
N ILE A 591 -9.37 -45.11 10.91
CA ILE A 591 -10.18 -45.78 9.88
C ILE A 591 -9.48 -47.05 9.36
N THR A 592 -8.20 -46.95 9.05
CA THR A 592 -7.40 -47.99 8.41
C THR A 592 -6.65 -48.85 9.41
N GLY A 593 -6.33 -48.31 10.59
CA GLY A 593 -5.46 -48.92 11.59
C GLY A 593 -3.98 -48.87 11.21
N ASP A 594 -3.61 -48.13 10.16
CA ASP A 594 -2.22 -48.01 9.73
C ASP A 594 -1.41 -47.21 10.75
N THR A 595 -0.20 -47.68 11.02
CA THR A 595 0.72 -47.10 12.01
C THR A 595 1.86 -46.38 11.29
N VAL A 596 2.02 -45.07 11.55
CA VAL A 596 3.06 -44.24 10.92
C VAL A 596 3.85 -43.50 11.99
N PHE A 597 5.17 -43.42 11.82
CA PHE A 597 6.02 -42.53 12.61
C PHE A 597 5.81 -41.11 12.11
N VAL A 598 5.14 -40.28 12.91
CA VAL A 598 4.96 -38.85 12.61
C VAL A 598 6.13 -38.02 13.11
N LEU A 599 6.82 -38.49 14.16
CA LEU A 599 8.15 -38.00 14.56
C LEU A 599 9.04 -39.20 14.87
N GLU A 600 10.22 -39.27 14.25
CA GLU A 600 11.14 -40.40 14.38
C GLU A 600 12.51 -39.95 14.89
N ASN A 601 13.15 -40.77 15.72
CA ASN A 601 14.54 -40.61 16.18
C ASN A 601 14.81 -39.28 16.89
N GLN A 602 13.84 -38.79 17.66
CA GLN A 602 13.95 -37.54 18.38
C GLN A 602 14.86 -37.71 19.60
N THR A 603 15.84 -36.83 19.75
CA THR A 603 16.83 -36.89 20.85
C THR A 603 16.66 -35.79 21.90
N LEU A 604 15.89 -34.75 21.60
CA LEU A 604 15.69 -33.62 22.50
C LEU A 604 14.88 -34.05 23.72
N GLN A 605 15.42 -33.80 24.91
CA GLN A 605 14.82 -34.11 26.21
C GLN A 605 15.08 -32.96 27.18
N ASP A 606 14.16 -32.72 28.12
CA ASP A 606 14.25 -31.66 29.13
C ASP A 606 14.48 -30.24 28.58
N ALA A 607 14.11 -30.00 27.31
CA ALA A 607 14.16 -28.70 26.67
C ALA A 607 12.89 -27.86 26.94
N ASP A 608 12.94 -26.59 26.57
CA ASP A 608 11.74 -25.75 26.49
C ASP A 608 10.71 -26.41 25.56
N PRO A 609 9.42 -26.54 25.96
CA PRO A 609 8.38 -27.15 25.12
C PRO A 609 8.30 -26.60 23.70
N ASN A 610 8.70 -25.35 23.49
CA ASN A 610 8.65 -24.70 22.19
C ASN A 610 9.75 -25.19 21.22
N MET A 611 10.74 -25.96 21.69
CA MET A 611 11.83 -26.50 20.88
C MET A 611 11.56 -27.91 20.34
N TYR A 612 10.40 -28.49 20.66
CA TYR A 612 10.02 -29.82 20.19
C TYR A 612 9.28 -29.69 18.85
N ASP A 613 9.60 -30.58 17.91
CA ASP A 613 8.90 -30.68 16.63
C ASP A 613 7.40 -30.91 16.85
N VAL A 614 6.58 -30.23 16.06
CA VAL A 614 5.12 -30.40 16.05
C VAL A 614 4.76 -31.44 14.99
N ALA A 615 4.02 -32.46 15.37
CA ALA A 615 3.43 -33.40 14.42
C ALA A 615 2.14 -32.81 13.84
N GLU A 616 2.02 -32.77 12.51
CA GLU A 616 0.75 -32.50 11.85
C GLU A 616 -0.20 -33.69 12.00
N GLY A 617 -1.47 -33.43 12.33
CA GLY A 617 -2.35 -34.51 12.74
C GLY A 617 -3.72 -34.14 13.27
#